data_AF-A0A924TZK4-F1
#
_entry.id   AF-A0A924TZK4-F1
#
_cell.length_a   1.000
_cell.length_b   1.000
_cell.length_c   1.000
_cell.angle_alpha   90.00
_cell.angle_beta   90.00
_cell.angle_gamma   90.00
#
_symmetry.space_group_name_H-M   'P 1'
#
loop_
_entity.id
_entity.type
_entity.pdbx_description
1 polymer ?
#
loop_
_entity_poly.entity_id
_entity_poly.type
_entity_poly.pdbx_seq_one_letter_code
_entity_poly.pdbx_strand_id
1 'polypeptide(L)'
;MPRLKHTHPHHRPQHGMARWVRLGVYVCGVVLVLSGGLWLALHYSIGAGTGELPHPLEAWSLRLHGLAAFAGLFLLGAVGAAHVPHGWRLSGRPRWGQQRGSGLMLLSLSGIMAATGYLLFYFAPETVRPALGWVHAIVGLLAAGLLLSHRSGARSA
;
A
#
# COMPACT_ATOMS: atom_id res chain seq x y z
N MET A 1 -3.07 60.93 7.84
CA MET A 1 -2.32 59.93 7.04
C MET A 1 -3.08 58.61 7.07
N PRO A 2 -3.53 58.03 5.95
CA PRO A 2 -4.27 56.79 5.94
C PRO A 2 -3.32 55.60 6.08
N ARG A 3 -3.52 54.79 7.12
CA ARG A 3 -2.77 53.56 7.38
C ARG A 3 -3.20 52.50 6.37
N LEU A 4 -2.34 52.23 5.39
CA LEU A 4 -2.53 51.12 4.44
C LEU A 4 -2.55 49.79 5.22
N LYS A 5 -3.69 49.11 5.19
CA LYS A 5 -3.81 47.73 5.69
C LYS A 5 -3.10 46.82 4.68
N HIS A 6 -1.87 46.44 4.99
CA HIS A 6 -1.20 45.34 4.30
C HIS A 6 -1.96 44.04 4.62
N THR A 7 -2.87 43.65 3.73
CA THR A 7 -3.43 42.30 3.72
C THR A 7 -2.36 41.37 3.20
N HIS A 8 -1.55 40.80 4.09
CA HIS A 8 -0.73 39.65 3.72
C HIS A 8 -1.67 38.52 3.26
N PRO A 9 -1.55 38.02 2.02
CA PRO A 9 -2.27 36.81 1.65
C PRO A 9 -1.75 35.70 2.57
N HIS A 10 -2.61 35.20 3.45
CA HIS A 10 -2.32 33.98 4.19
C HIS A 10 -2.21 32.85 3.17
N HIS A 11 -0.99 32.56 2.71
CA HIS A 11 -0.66 31.25 2.14
C HIS A 11 -0.89 30.23 3.25
N ARG A 12 -2.12 29.72 3.35
CA ARG A 12 -2.41 28.50 4.09
C ARG A 12 -1.59 27.42 3.38
N PRO A 13 -0.51 26.88 3.97
CA PRO A 13 0.17 25.78 3.34
C PRO A 13 -0.86 24.65 3.31
N GLN A 14 -1.23 24.23 2.11
CA GLN A 14 -2.07 23.06 1.94
C GLN A 14 -1.22 21.86 2.35
N HIS A 15 -1.18 21.58 3.65
CA HIS A 15 -0.51 20.41 4.24
C HIS A 15 -1.30 19.13 3.95
N GLY A 16 -1.72 18.95 2.70
CA GLY A 16 -2.40 17.76 2.21
C GLY A 16 -1.44 16.93 1.38
N MET A 17 -1.56 15.60 1.48
CA MET A 17 -0.82 14.66 0.65
C MET A 17 -0.98 15.02 -0.84
N ALA A 18 0.16 15.16 -1.54
CA ALA A 18 0.18 15.50 -2.95
C ALA A 18 -0.69 14.54 -3.79
N ARG A 19 -1.41 15.08 -4.77
CA ARG A 19 -2.37 14.30 -5.58
C ARG A 19 -1.71 13.09 -6.27
N TRP A 20 -0.47 13.24 -6.73
CA TRP A 20 0.26 12.17 -7.39
C TRP A 20 0.62 11.03 -6.44
N VAL A 21 1.00 11.32 -5.18
CA VAL A 21 1.26 10.29 -4.16
C VAL A 21 -0.01 9.51 -3.88
N ARG A 22 -1.12 10.22 -3.68
CA ARG A 22 -2.41 9.60 -3.42
C ARG A 22 -2.86 8.72 -4.59
N LEU A 23 -2.79 9.22 -5.82
CA LEU A 23 -3.16 8.46 -7.00
C LEU A 23 -2.23 7.26 -7.21
N GLY A 24 -0.92 7.46 -7.03
CA GLY A 24 0.10 6.43 -7.12
C GLY A 24 -0.17 5.26 -6.18
N VAL A 25 -0.50 5.53 -4.91
CA VAL A 25 -0.83 4.48 -3.93
C VAL A 25 -2.01 3.63 -4.41
N TYR A 26 -3.08 4.24 -4.93
CA TYR A 26 -4.24 3.49 -5.43
C TYR A 26 -3.93 2.71 -6.70
N VAL A 27 -3.24 3.32 -7.66
CA VAL A 27 -2.87 2.64 -8.91
C VAL A 27 -1.94 1.47 -8.61
N CYS A 28 -0.88 1.68 -7.83
CA CYS A 28 0.03 0.61 -7.43
C CYS A 28 -0.69 -0.48 -6.63
N GLY A 29 -1.58 -0.12 -5.69
CA GLY A 29 -2.36 -1.10 -4.94
C GLY A 29 -3.24 -1.98 -5.82
N VAL A 30 -3.93 -1.38 -6.80
CA VAL A 30 -4.74 -2.12 -7.78
C VAL A 30 -3.87 -3.03 -8.63
N VAL A 31 -2.75 -2.53 -9.16
CA VAL A 31 -1.84 -3.34 -9.98
C VAL A 31 -1.27 -4.51 -9.17
N LEU A 32 -0.86 -4.30 -7.92
CA LEU A 32 -0.35 -5.34 -7.02
C LEU A 32 -1.40 -6.44 -6.79
N VAL A 33 -2.62 -6.06 -6.43
CA VAL A 33 -3.71 -7.03 -6.16
C VAL A 33 -4.08 -7.80 -7.43
N LEU A 34 -4.26 -7.12 -8.56
CA LEU A 34 -4.67 -7.79 -9.81
C LEU A 34 -3.57 -8.68 -10.37
N SER A 35 -2.31 -8.23 -10.36
CA SER A 35 -1.18 -9.04 -10.84
C SER A 35 -0.92 -10.24 -9.94
N GLY A 36 -0.99 -10.09 -8.61
CA GLY A 36 -0.84 -11.18 -7.66
C GLY A 36 -1.99 -12.18 -7.74
N GLY A 37 -3.23 -11.69 -7.83
CA GLY A 37 -4.42 -12.52 -7.99
C GLY A 37 -4.42 -13.30 -9.30
N LEU A 38 -4.00 -12.66 -10.41
CA LEU A 38 -3.82 -13.33 -11.70
C LEU A 38 -2.75 -14.42 -11.62
N TRP A 39 -1.62 -14.14 -10.96
CA TRP A 39 -0.59 -15.16 -10.75
C TRP A 39 -1.13 -16.37 -9.99
N LEU A 40 -1.80 -16.16 -8.86
CA LEU A 40 -2.39 -17.24 -8.05
C LEU A 40 -3.41 -18.06 -8.84
N ALA A 41 -4.29 -17.38 -9.59
CA ALA A 41 -5.30 -18.05 -10.41
C ALA A 41 -4.65 -18.94 -11.46
N LEU A 42 -3.65 -18.44 -12.21
CA LEU A 42 -2.95 -19.23 -13.22
C LEU A 42 -2.17 -20.39 -12.60
N HIS A 43 -1.35 -20.08 -11.59
CA HIS A 43 -0.44 -21.03 -10.96
C HIS A 43 -1.18 -22.24 -10.38
N TYR A 44 -2.31 -22.02 -9.71
CA TYR A 44 -3.08 -23.09 -9.06
C TYR A 44 -4.20 -23.70 -9.90
N SER A 45 -4.42 -23.25 -11.15
CA SER A 45 -5.45 -23.85 -12.02
C SER A 45 -4.90 -24.55 -13.25
N ILE A 46 -3.99 -23.91 -13.99
CA ILE A 46 -3.52 -24.38 -15.31
C ILE A 46 -2.00 -24.24 -15.48
N GLY A 47 -1.29 -24.05 -14.38
CA GLY A 47 0.11 -23.64 -14.38
C GLY A 47 0.98 -24.51 -13.48
N ALA A 48 2.14 -23.97 -13.10
CA ALA A 48 3.16 -24.76 -12.43
C ALA A 48 2.73 -25.37 -11.08
N GLY A 49 1.76 -24.75 -10.40
CA GLY A 49 1.23 -25.24 -9.13
C GLY A 49 0.40 -26.52 -9.24
N THR A 50 0.01 -26.94 -10.46
CA THR A 50 -0.68 -28.22 -10.70
C THR A 50 0.27 -29.32 -11.21
N GLY A 51 1.57 -29.07 -11.27
CA GLY A 51 2.56 -29.98 -11.85
C GLY A 51 2.71 -29.87 -13.37
N GLU A 52 2.02 -28.90 -13.99
CA GLU A 52 2.13 -28.59 -15.42
C GLU A 52 3.28 -27.61 -15.71
N LEU A 53 3.53 -27.34 -16.99
CA LEU A 53 4.45 -26.26 -17.36
C LEU A 53 3.86 -24.88 -16.96
N PRO A 54 4.70 -23.92 -16.52
CA PRO A 54 4.22 -22.59 -16.15
C PRO A 54 3.50 -21.89 -17.30
N HIS A 55 2.34 -21.29 -17.02
CA HIS A 55 1.63 -20.49 -18.01
C HIS A 55 2.45 -19.22 -18.32
N PRO A 56 2.58 -18.76 -19.59
CA PRO A 56 3.43 -17.61 -19.94
C PRO A 56 3.11 -16.31 -19.18
N LEU A 57 1.82 -16.13 -18.83
CA LEU A 57 1.37 -14.98 -18.05
C LEU A 57 1.80 -15.03 -16.57
N GLU A 58 2.21 -16.17 -16.01
CA GLU A 58 2.77 -16.23 -14.65
C GLU A 58 4.05 -15.39 -14.55
N ALA A 59 4.93 -15.46 -15.55
CA ALA A 59 6.16 -14.68 -15.56
C ALA A 59 5.86 -13.18 -15.71
N TRP A 60 4.91 -12.82 -16.59
CA TRP A 60 4.54 -11.43 -16.80
C TRP A 60 3.80 -10.81 -15.62
N SER A 61 2.92 -11.57 -14.95
CA SER A 61 2.23 -11.11 -13.77
C SER A 61 3.22 -10.81 -12.64
N LEU A 62 4.21 -11.69 -12.40
CA LEU A 62 5.26 -11.45 -11.40
C LEU A 62 6.17 -10.27 -11.75
N ARG A 63 6.52 -10.06 -13.03
CA ARG A 63 7.31 -8.89 -13.45
C ARG A 63 6.57 -7.58 -13.17
N LEU A 64 5.29 -7.52 -13.56
CA LEU A 64 4.45 -6.36 -13.29
C LEU A 64 4.24 -6.14 -11.79
N HIS A 65 4.02 -7.23 -11.03
CA HIS A 65 3.89 -7.19 -9.59
C HIS A 65 5.16 -6.65 -8.92
N GLY A 66 6.34 -7.14 -9.32
CA GLY A 66 7.63 -6.67 -8.81
C GLY A 66 7.88 -5.20 -9.10
N LEU A 67 7.59 -4.73 -10.32
CA LEU A 67 7.67 -3.31 -10.67
C LEU A 67 6.74 -2.46 -9.79
N ALA A 68 5.48 -2.89 -9.64
CA ALA A 68 4.52 -2.20 -8.78
C ALA A 68 4.93 -2.24 -7.30
N ALA A 69 5.63 -3.28 -6.85
CA ALA A 69 6.13 -3.40 -5.49
C ALA A 69 7.23 -2.37 -5.20
N PHE A 70 8.19 -2.19 -6.12
CA PHE A 70 9.21 -1.14 -5.99
C PHE A 70 8.58 0.26 -5.95
N ALA A 71 7.63 0.54 -6.85
CA ALA A 71 6.88 1.79 -6.82
C ALA A 71 6.09 1.95 -5.51
N GLY A 72 5.50 0.86 -5.00
CA GLY A 72 4.78 0.81 -3.73
C GLY A 72 5.67 1.13 -2.53
N LEU A 73 6.89 0.58 -2.46
CA LEU A 73 7.87 0.89 -1.41
C LEU A 73 8.29 2.37 -1.44
N PHE A 74 8.56 2.90 -2.63
CA PHE A 74 8.86 4.33 -2.79
C PHE A 74 7.70 5.21 -2.31
N LEU A 75 6.48 4.90 -2.73
CA LEU A 75 5.28 5.63 -2.33
C LEU A 75 4.98 5.50 -0.84
N LEU A 76 5.24 4.34 -0.23
CA LEU A 76 5.11 4.14 1.21
C LEU A 76 6.04 5.07 1.98
N GLY A 77 7.28 5.24 1.51
CA GLY A 77 8.21 6.23 2.06
C GLY A 77 7.70 7.67 1.92
N ALA A 78 7.19 8.03 0.74
CA ALA A 78 6.62 9.35 0.48
C ALA A 78 5.39 9.66 1.36
N VAL A 79 4.49 8.67 1.52
CA VAL A 79 3.35 8.74 2.45
C VAL A 79 3.83 8.85 3.89
N GLY A 80 4.84 8.06 4.28
CA GLY A 80 5.47 8.10 5.60
C GLY A 80 5.92 9.50 5.97
N ALA A 81 6.65 10.17 5.07
CA ALA A 81 7.16 11.52 5.30
C ALA A 81 6.04 12.59 5.34
N ALA A 82 5.08 12.53 4.40
CA ALA A 82 4.10 13.60 4.22
C ALA A 82 2.82 13.43 5.07
N HIS A 83 2.41 12.20 5.35
CA HIS A 83 1.10 11.90 5.93
C HIS A 83 1.16 11.50 7.41
N VAL A 84 2.13 10.67 7.80
CA VAL A 84 2.19 10.12 9.17
C VAL A 84 2.36 11.22 10.24
N PRO A 85 3.30 12.18 10.11
CA PRO A 85 3.44 13.24 11.12
C PRO A 85 2.18 14.11 11.27
N HIS A 86 1.49 14.35 10.14
CA HIS A 86 0.26 15.13 10.14
C HIS A 86 -0.90 14.35 10.79
N GLY A 87 -1.07 13.08 10.41
CA GLY A 87 -2.05 12.17 11.00
C GLY A 87 -1.84 12.00 12.51
N TRP A 88 -0.59 11.96 12.96
CA TRP A 88 -0.25 11.88 14.39
C TRP A 88 -0.71 13.11 15.18
N ARG A 89 -0.54 14.32 14.62
CA ARG A 89 -1.01 15.56 15.25
C ARG A 89 -2.54 15.66 15.30
N LEU A 90 -3.22 15.24 14.23
CA LEU A 90 -4.68 15.29 14.15
C LEU A 90 -5.37 14.25 15.02
N SER A 91 -4.81 13.05 15.11
CA SER A 91 -5.38 11.94 15.89
C SER A 91 -5.28 12.11 17.41
N GLY A 92 -4.63 13.17 17.90
CA GLY A 92 -4.77 13.61 19.29
C GLY A 92 -6.16 14.18 19.63
N ARG A 93 -6.99 14.47 18.62
CA ARG A 93 -8.38 14.93 18.82
C ARG A 93 -9.32 13.72 18.92
N PRO A 94 -10.32 13.73 19.84
CA PRO A 94 -11.23 12.61 20.05
C PRO A 94 -11.92 12.10 18.76
N ARG A 95 -12.29 13.02 17.86
CA ARG A 95 -12.91 12.69 16.55
C ARG A 95 -12.00 11.88 15.60
N TRP A 96 -10.68 12.00 15.74
CA TRP A 96 -9.69 11.42 14.81
C TRP A 96 -8.83 10.33 15.48
N GLY A 97 -9.12 9.93 16.71
CA GLY A 97 -8.32 8.94 17.46
C GLY A 97 -8.23 7.57 16.76
N GLN A 98 -9.33 7.14 16.12
CA GLN A 98 -9.40 5.88 15.36
C GLN A 98 -8.47 5.86 14.13
N GLN A 99 -8.07 7.03 13.62
CA GLN A 99 -7.17 7.13 12.45
C GLN A 99 -5.74 6.73 12.77
N ARG A 100 -5.33 6.86 14.03
CA ARG A 100 -3.98 6.47 14.46
C ARG A 100 -3.82 4.96 14.44
N GLY A 101 -4.82 4.24 14.97
CA GLY A 101 -4.84 2.78 15.00
C GLY A 101 -4.85 2.18 13.60
N SER A 102 -5.77 2.63 12.74
CA SER A 102 -5.84 2.16 11.35
C SER A 102 -4.59 2.52 10.53
N GLY A 103 -4.01 3.72 10.74
CA GLY A 103 -2.75 4.12 10.09
C GLY A 103 -1.55 3.28 10.52
N LEU A 104 -1.41 3.00 11.82
CA LEU A 104 -0.36 2.10 12.34
C LEU A 104 -0.53 0.68 11.81
N MET A 105 -1.77 0.16 11.80
CA MET A 105 -2.04 -1.17 11.29
C MET A 105 -1.73 -1.29 9.80
N LEU A 106 -2.05 -0.25 9.00
CA LEU A 106 -1.70 -0.22 7.58
C LEU A 106 -0.19 -0.15 7.36
N LEU A 107 0.55 0.62 8.16
CA LEU A 107 2.01 0.67 8.11
C LEU A 107 2.63 -0.68 8.45
N SER A 108 2.14 -1.33 9.52
CA SER A 108 2.60 -2.67 9.93
C SER A 108 2.33 -3.72 8.86
N LEU A 109 1.11 -3.78 8.29
CA LEU A 109 0.78 -4.70 7.21
C LEU A 109 1.64 -4.46 5.97
N SER A 110 1.92 -3.18 5.64
CA SER A 110 2.81 -2.83 4.52
C SER A 110 4.25 -3.29 4.78
N GLY A 111 4.73 -3.19 6.02
CA GLY A 111 6.03 -3.71 6.43
C GLY A 111 6.10 -5.25 6.35
N ILE A 112 5.05 -5.94 6.80
CA ILE A 112 4.95 -7.41 6.68
C ILE A 112 4.91 -7.84 5.21
N MET A 113 4.18 -7.13 4.36
CA MET A 113 4.19 -7.35 2.91
C MET A 113 5.59 -7.23 2.32
N ALA A 114 6.32 -6.15 2.66
CA ALA A 114 7.68 -5.94 2.18
C ALA A 114 8.62 -7.08 2.63
N ALA A 115 8.53 -7.46 3.91
CA ALA A 115 9.34 -8.53 4.47
C ALA A 115 9.03 -9.89 3.82
N THR A 116 7.75 -10.27 3.74
CA THR A 116 7.34 -11.54 3.12
C THR A 116 7.65 -11.59 1.63
N GLY A 117 7.53 -10.48 0.90
CA GLY A 117 7.94 -10.38 -0.51
C GLY A 117 9.46 -10.56 -0.68
N TYR A 118 10.25 -9.93 0.18
CA TYR A 118 11.71 -10.11 0.19
C TYR A 118 12.12 -11.55 0.51
N LEU A 119 11.48 -12.17 1.51
CA LEU A 119 11.71 -13.57 1.86
C LEU A 119 11.31 -14.53 0.72
N LEU A 120 10.19 -14.28 0.03
CA LEU A 120 9.78 -15.06 -1.15
C LEU A 120 10.80 -14.98 -2.28
N PHE A 121 11.44 -13.82 -2.44
CA PHE A 121 12.41 -13.56 -3.49
C PHE A 121 13.77 -14.23 -3.20
N TYR A 122 14.26 -14.17 -1.97
CA TYR A 122 15.64 -14.58 -1.64
C TYR A 122 15.75 -15.85 -0.78
N PHE A 123 14.75 -16.16 0.07
CA PHE A 123 14.89 -17.10 1.19
C PHE A 123 13.74 -18.10 1.30
N ALA A 124 13.08 -18.43 0.19
CA ALA A 124 11.93 -19.34 0.18
C ALA A 124 12.26 -20.65 -0.56
N PRO A 125 12.88 -21.65 0.09
CA PRO A 125 12.96 -23.00 -0.48
C PRO A 125 11.56 -23.58 -0.70
N GLU A 126 11.46 -24.59 -1.56
CA GLU A 126 10.18 -25.17 -2.01
C GLU A 126 9.29 -25.69 -0.87
N THR A 127 9.89 -26.09 0.26
CA THR A 127 9.13 -26.54 1.44
C THR A 127 8.38 -25.43 2.17
N VAL A 128 8.88 -24.19 2.12
CA VAL A 128 8.27 -23.04 2.83
C VAL A 128 7.60 -22.04 1.89
N ARG A 129 7.98 -22.04 0.60
CA ARG A 129 7.46 -21.13 -0.42
C ARG A 129 5.94 -21.08 -0.48
N PRO A 130 5.18 -22.21 -0.46
CA PRO A 130 3.73 -22.16 -0.52
C PRO A 130 3.11 -21.48 0.70
N ALA A 131 3.57 -21.83 1.90
CA ALA A 131 3.07 -21.25 3.15
C ALA A 131 3.34 -19.73 3.20
N LEU A 132 4.56 -19.33 2.87
CA LEU A 132 4.93 -17.91 2.82
C LEU A 132 4.16 -17.15 1.74
N GLY A 133 3.90 -17.78 0.58
CA GLY A 133 3.09 -17.24 -0.50
C GLY A 133 1.66 -16.93 -0.06
N TRP A 134 1.02 -17.86 0.67
CA TRP A 134 -0.32 -17.65 1.23
C TRP A 134 -0.35 -16.55 2.29
N VAL A 135 0.65 -16.49 3.18
CA VAL A 135 0.77 -15.39 4.15
C VAL A 135 0.88 -14.05 3.43
N HIS A 136 1.74 -13.95 2.41
CA HIS A 136 1.91 -12.73 1.62
C HIS A 136 0.60 -12.31 0.94
N ALA A 137 -0.11 -13.25 0.32
CA ALA A 137 -1.37 -12.99 -0.37
C ALA A 137 -2.48 -12.50 0.59
N ILE A 138 -2.68 -13.19 1.72
CA ILE A 138 -3.70 -12.83 2.71
C ILE A 138 -3.39 -11.46 3.31
N VAL A 139 -2.14 -11.21 3.73
CA VAL A 139 -1.72 -9.91 4.27
C VAL A 139 -1.93 -8.80 3.23
N GLY A 140 -1.64 -9.06 1.95
CA GLY A 140 -1.87 -8.10 0.87
C GLY A 140 -3.34 -7.73 0.70
N LEU A 141 -4.25 -8.71 0.74
CA LEU A 141 -5.70 -8.44 0.68
C LEU A 141 -6.20 -7.69 1.91
N LEU A 142 -5.71 -8.03 3.10
CA LEU A 142 -6.04 -7.30 4.34
C LEU A 142 -5.55 -5.84 4.28
N ALA A 143 -4.33 -5.61 3.78
CA ALA A 143 -3.80 -4.26 3.59
C ALA A 143 -4.64 -3.45 2.59
N ALA A 144 -5.04 -4.05 1.47
CA ALA A 144 -5.90 -3.42 0.48
C ALA A 144 -7.29 -3.05 1.07
N GLY A 145 -7.92 -3.97 1.80
CA GLY A 145 -9.20 -3.71 2.48
C GLY A 145 -9.09 -2.59 3.53
N LEU A 146 -8.02 -2.62 4.33
CA LEU A 146 -7.76 -1.61 5.36
C LEU A 146 -7.46 -0.22 4.75
N LEU A 147 -6.77 -0.15 3.61
CA LEU A 147 -6.52 1.11 2.91
C LEU A 147 -7.85 1.78 2.49
N LEU A 148 -8.81 0.99 2.01
CA LEU A 148 -10.13 1.49 1.64
C LEU A 148 -10.93 1.99 2.85
N SER A 149 -10.90 1.25 3.97
CA SER A 149 -11.61 1.65 5.20
C SER A 149 -10.97 2.86 5.90
N HIS A 150 -9.63 2.95 5.92
CA HIS A 150 -8.88 4.09 6.46
C HIS A 150 -9.27 5.39 5.75
N ARG A 151 -9.42 5.35 4.41
CA ARG A 151 -9.92 6.50 3.62
C ARG A 151 -11.35 6.90 4.01
N SER A 152 -12.25 5.92 4.15
CA SER A 152 -13.66 6.18 4.45
C SER A 152 -13.85 6.78 5.84
N GLY A 153 -13.12 6.27 6.84
CA GLY A 153 -13.11 6.86 8.18
C GLY A 153 -12.62 8.30 8.19
N ALA A 154 -11.72 8.69 7.27
CA ALA A 154 -11.22 10.06 7.18
C ALA A 154 -12.21 11.03 6.55
N ARG A 155 -13.25 10.53 5.86
CA ARG A 155 -14.33 11.33 5.25
C ARG A 155 -15.52 11.52 6.19
N SER A 156 -15.71 10.63 7.16
CA SER A 156 -16.85 10.61 8.07
C SER A 156 -16.59 11.29 9.43
N ALA A 157 -15.36 11.77 9.68
CA ALA A 157 -14.93 12.44 10.90
C ALA A 157 -14.80 13.96 10.72
#